data_AF-A0A7Y2A3G2-F1
#
_entry.id   AF-A0A7Y2A3G2-F1
#
_cell.length_a   1.000
_cell.length_b   1.000
_cell.length_c   1.000
_cell.angle_alpha   90.00
_cell.angle_beta   90.00
_cell.angle_gamma   90.00
#
_symmetry.space_group_name_H-M   'P 1'
#
loop_
_entity.id
_entity.type
_entity.pdbx_description
1 polymer ?
#
loop_
_entity_poly.entity_id
_entity_poly.type
_entity_poly.pdbx_seq_one_letter_code
_entity_poly.pdbx_strand_id
1 'polypeptide(L)'
;MLPPLLSRVDAAFLTQPPSAPAERRWDPVEVADQVDALTVVRVVEDFVEAMRRAGERAGQGTVVVTGSVHTVGSAMRLLGLDPLGE
;
A
#
# COMPACT_ATOMS: atom_id res chain seq x y z
N MET A 1 -5.97 3.79 -12.69
CA MET A 1 -5.63 4.68 -11.55
C MET A 1 -4.18 4.54 -11.10
N LEU A 2 -3.57 3.34 -11.13
CA LEU A 2 -2.17 3.16 -10.71
C LEU A 2 -1.13 3.88 -11.59
N PRO A 3 -1.19 3.88 -12.94
CA PRO A 3 -0.08 4.41 -13.74
C PRO A 3 0.27 5.88 -13.47
N PRO A 4 -0.71 6.82 -13.37
CA PRO A 4 -0.39 8.21 -13.03
C PRO A 4 0.27 8.37 -11.66
N LEU A 5 -0.14 7.59 -10.65
CA LEU A 5 0.45 7.65 -9.31
C LEU A 5 1.87 7.09 -9.31
N LEU A 6 2.06 5.92 -9.94
CA LEU A 6 3.34 5.21 -9.94
C LEU A 6 4.44 5.97 -10.69
N SER A 7 4.08 6.77 -11.70
CA SER A 7 5.01 7.68 -12.38
C SER A 7 5.56 8.83 -11.52
N ARG A 8 5.04 9.01 -10.29
CA ARG A 8 5.39 10.12 -9.39
C ARG A 8 6.04 9.68 -8.08
N VAL A 9 6.35 8.39 -7.92
CA VAL A 9 6.92 7.82 -6.70
C VAL A 9 8.18 7.03 -7.00
N ASP A 10 9.13 7.01 -6.07
CA ASP A 10 10.40 6.28 -6.21
C ASP A 10 10.26 4.75 -6.05
N ALA A 11 9.17 4.31 -5.43
CA ALA A 11 8.78 2.92 -5.32
C ALA A 11 7.33 2.76 -4.88
N ALA A 12 6.78 1.56 -5.09
CA ALA A 12 5.49 1.15 -4.58
C ALA A 12 5.53 -0.23 -3.93
N PHE A 13 4.75 -0.37 -2.85
CA PHE A 13 4.50 -1.63 -2.18
C PHE A 13 3.03 -2.02 -2.41
N LEU A 14 2.81 -3.13 -3.11
CA LEU A 14 1.49 -3.71 -3.33
C LEU A 14 1.23 -4.74 -2.23
N THR A 15 0.08 -4.63 -1.56
CA THR A 15 -0.23 -5.38 -0.34
C THR A 15 -1.73 -5.68 -0.22
N GLN A 16 -2.09 -6.48 0.79
CA GLN A 16 -3.45 -6.85 1.11
C GLN A 16 -3.89 -6.28 2.47
N PRO A 17 -4.82 -5.31 2.50
CA PRO A 17 -5.32 -4.83 3.78
C PRO A 17 -6.13 -5.93 4.50
N PRO A 18 -5.89 -6.16 5.80
CA PRO A 18 -6.51 -7.27 6.53
C PRO A 18 -8.03 -7.13 6.64
N SER A 19 -8.53 -5.89 6.60
CA SER A 19 -9.96 -5.59 6.71
C SER A 19 -10.74 -5.72 5.38
N ALA A 20 -10.07 -5.91 4.24
CA ALA A 20 -10.79 -6.08 2.97
C ALA A 20 -11.39 -7.49 2.87
N PRO A 21 -12.68 -7.63 2.46
CA PRO A 21 -13.28 -8.92 2.15
C PRO A 21 -12.50 -9.66 1.05
N ALA A 22 -12.31 -10.97 1.21
CA ALA A 22 -11.49 -11.77 0.30
C ALA A 22 -11.93 -11.68 -1.16
N GLU A 23 -13.23 -11.72 -1.41
CA GLU A 23 -13.85 -11.59 -2.75
C GLU A 23 -13.63 -10.23 -3.44
N ARG A 24 -13.16 -9.22 -2.71
CA ARG A 24 -12.88 -7.88 -3.26
C ARG A 24 -11.39 -7.53 -3.29
N ARG A 25 -10.52 -8.48 -2.95
CA ARG A 25 -9.07 -8.28 -3.01
C ARG A 25 -8.60 -8.44 -4.44
N TRP A 26 -7.80 -7.49 -4.91
CA TRP A 26 -7.01 -7.65 -6.12
C TRP A 26 -5.89 -8.68 -5.93
N ASP A 27 -5.31 -9.21 -7.00
CA ASP A 27 -4.07 -9.98 -6.94
C ASP A 27 -2.87 -9.01 -7.04
N PRO A 28 -2.03 -8.85 -6.00
CA PRO A 28 -0.92 -7.91 -6.01
C PRO A 28 0.17 -8.28 -7.02
N VAL A 29 0.31 -9.56 -7.36
CA VAL A 29 1.28 -10.05 -8.36
C VAL A 29 0.79 -9.68 -9.75
N GLU A 30 -0.47 -9.96 -10.06
CA GLU A 30 -1.07 -9.58 -11.34
C GLU A 30 -1.00 -8.07 -11.58
N VAL A 31 -1.22 -7.29 -10.53
CA VAL A 31 -1.13 -5.82 -10.59
C VAL A 31 0.32 -5.37 -10.77
N ALA A 32 1.30 -6.02 -10.14
CA ALA A 32 2.72 -5.69 -10.30
C ALA A 32 3.16 -5.84 -11.76
N ASP A 33 2.79 -6.95 -12.41
CA ASP A 33 3.14 -7.25 -13.79
C ASP A 33 2.62 -6.19 -14.79
N GLN A 34 1.55 -5.48 -14.43
CA GLN A 34 0.98 -4.42 -15.27
C GLN A 34 1.70 -3.07 -15.15
N VAL A 35 2.51 -2.87 -14.11
CA VAL A 35 3.05 -1.55 -13.74
C VAL A 35 4.54 -1.54 -13.37
N ASP A 36 5.22 -2.68 -13.48
CA ASP A 36 6.64 -2.85 -13.15
C ASP A 36 7.58 -1.92 -13.95
N ALA A 37 7.18 -1.56 -15.17
CA ALA A 37 7.93 -0.66 -16.04
C ALA A 37 7.88 0.82 -15.61
N LEU A 38 7.01 1.20 -14.66
CA LEU A 38 6.79 2.59 -14.28
C LEU A 38 7.65 3.06 -13.11
N THR A 39 7.93 2.16 -12.15
CA THR A 39 8.73 2.45 -10.96
C THR A 39 9.16 1.15 -10.30
N VAL A 40 9.93 1.23 -9.22
CA VAL A 40 10.30 0.06 -8.41
C VAL A 40 9.06 -0.48 -7.69
N VAL A 41 8.53 -1.62 -8.13
CA VAL A 41 7.39 -2.28 -7.49
C VAL A 41 7.87 -3.43 -6.58
N ARG A 42 7.22 -3.59 -5.43
CA ARG A 42 7.42 -4.69 -4.48
C ARG A 42 6.08 -5.27 -4.08
N VAL A 43 5.91 -6.57 -4.23
CA VAL A 43 4.75 -7.28 -3.68
C VAL A 43 5.08 -7.77 -2.28
N VAL A 44 4.29 -7.32 -1.30
CA VAL A 44 4.38 -7.74 0.10
C VAL A 44 2.96 -7.90 0.61
N GLU A 45 2.43 -9.13 0.53
CA GLU A 45 1.01 -9.38 0.85
C GLU A 45 0.67 -9.07 2.30
N ASP A 46 1.60 -9.36 3.24
CA ASP A 46 1.42 -9.00 4.64
C ASP A 46 1.44 -7.48 4.82
N PHE A 47 0.34 -6.95 5.32
CA PHE A 47 0.11 -5.51 5.41
C PHE A 47 1.07 -4.81 6.37
N VAL A 48 1.35 -5.44 7.53
CA VAL A 48 2.19 -4.85 8.56
C VAL A 48 3.64 -4.81 8.07
N GLU A 49 4.09 -5.89 7.45
CA GLU A 49 5.41 -5.97 6.84
C GLU A 49 5.56 -4.99 5.67
N ALA A 50 4.54 -4.81 4.83
CA ALA A 50 4.55 -3.82 3.77
C ALA A 50 4.72 -2.40 4.32
N MET A 51 3.99 -2.05 5.38
CA MET A 51 4.10 -0.76 6.05
C MET A 51 5.49 -0.54 6.65
N ARG A 52 6.04 -1.55 7.35
CA ARG A 52 7.39 -1.48 7.92
C ARG A 52 8.45 -1.26 6.85
N ARG A 53 8.44 -2.09 5.78
CA ARG A 53 9.40 -1.98 4.67
C ARG A 53 9.28 -0.68 3.90
N ALA A 54 8.07 -0.17 3.71
CA ALA A 54 7.85 1.13 3.08
C ALA A 54 8.44 2.27 3.91
N GLY A 55 8.24 2.25 5.23
CA GLY A 55 8.85 3.22 6.15
C GLY A 55 10.37 3.17 6.16
N GLU A 56 10.95 1.97 6.25
CA GLU A 56 12.41 1.77 6.19
C GLU A 56 13.01 2.26 4.88
N ARG A 57 12.35 1.98 3.75
CA ARG A 57 12.80 2.45 2.44
C ARG A 57 12.70 3.97 2.32
N ALA A 58 11.62 4.57 2.83
CA ALA A 58 11.42 6.01 2.73
C ALA A 58 12.50 6.77 3.51
N GLY A 59 12.96 6.25 4.67
CA GLY A 59 13.94 6.92 5.51
C GLY A 59 13.43 8.29 5.96
N GLN A 60 13.96 9.38 5.41
CA GLN A 60 13.51 10.76 5.64
C GLN A 60 12.44 11.24 4.64
N GLY A 61 12.05 10.40 3.69
CA GLY A 61 11.01 10.68 2.69
C GLY A 61 9.59 10.47 3.22
N THR A 62 8.64 10.40 2.28
CA THR A 62 7.20 10.30 2.59
C THR A 62 6.63 8.99 2.09
N VAL A 63 5.86 8.31 2.95
CA VAL A 63 5.03 7.15 2.57
C VAL A 63 3.58 7.61 2.38
N VAL A 64 3.01 7.32 1.21
CA VAL A 64 1.59 7.54 0.93
C VAL A 64 0.86 6.20 0.93
N VAL A 65 -0.10 6.03 1.84
CA VAL A 65 -0.97 4.85 1.89
C VAL A 65 -2.28 5.16 1.17
N THR A 66 -2.63 4.38 0.14
CA THR A 66 -3.80 4.66 -0.71
C THR A 66 -4.35 3.40 -1.39
N GLY A 67 -5.32 3.57 -2.29
CA GLY A 67 -5.90 2.53 -3.14
C GLY A 67 -7.26 2.00 -2.68
N SER A 68 -7.56 2.07 -1.38
CA SER A 68 -8.86 1.66 -0.83
C SER A 68 -9.08 2.23 0.57
N VAL A 69 -10.36 2.41 0.95
CA VAL A 69 -10.75 2.76 2.32
C VAL A 69 -10.29 1.71 3.35
N HIS A 70 -10.23 0.43 2.95
CA HIS A 70 -9.72 -0.63 3.82
C HIS A 70 -8.22 -0.50 4.06
N THR A 71 -7.44 -0.12 3.03
CA THR A 71 -6.00 0.12 3.15
C THR A 71 -5.72 1.29 4.08
N VAL A 72 -6.36 2.44 3.83
CA VAL A 72 -6.17 3.65 4.64
C VAL A 72 -6.62 3.40 6.08
N GLY A 73 -7.81 2.84 6.29
CA GLY A 73 -8.32 2.54 7.63
C GLY A 73 -7.47 1.55 8.41
N SER A 74 -6.90 0.53 7.74
CA SER A 74 -5.99 -0.42 8.38
C SER A 74 -4.66 0.24 8.78
N ALA A 75 -4.12 1.14 7.94
CA ALA A 75 -2.93 1.91 8.28
C ALA A 75 -3.16 2.90 9.42
N MET A 76 -4.30 3.61 9.45
CA MET A 76 -4.64 4.52 10.54
C MET A 76 -4.67 3.78 11.88
N ARG A 77 -5.37 2.63 11.94
CA ARG A 77 -5.40 1.79 13.15
C ARG A 77 -4.01 1.32 13.57
N LEU A 78 -3.16 0.91 12.62
CA LEU A 78 -1.79 0.49 12.90
C LEU A 78 -0.94 1.64 13.48
N LEU A 79 -1.21 2.87 13.07
CA LEU A 79 -0.57 4.09 13.57
C LEU A 79 -1.17 4.62 14.87
N GLY A 80 -2.15 3.93 15.46
CA GLY A 80 -2.87 4.39 16.65
C GLY A 80 -3.75 5.62 16.40
N LEU A 81 -4.09 5.90 15.13
CA LEU A 81 -5.00 6.96 14.75
C LEU A 81 -6.41 6.41 14.69
N ASP A 82 -7.30 6.96 15.52
CA ASP A 82 -8.72 6.67 15.39
C ASP A 82 -9.31 7.52 14.25
N PRO A 83 -9.81 6.90 13.15
CA PRO A 83 -10.46 7.64 12.08
C PRO A 83 -11.82 8.23 12.48
N LEU A 84 -12.43 7.72 13.55
CA LEU A 84 -13.78 8.08 14.01
C LEU A 84 -13.77 8.86 15.34
N GLY A 85 -12.68 8.80 16.09
CA GLY A 85 -12.39 9.66 17.24
C GLY A 85 -13.21 9.37 18.49
N GLU A 86 -13.44 8.11 18.84
CA GLU A 86 -14.08 7.73 20.11
C GLU A 86 -13.10 7.72 21.30
#